data_AF-A0A371MLK9-F1
#
_entry.id   AF-A0A371MLK9-F1
#
_cell.length_a   1.000
_cell.length_b   1.000
_cell.length_c   1.000
_cell.angle_alpha   90.00
_cell.angle_beta   90.00
_cell.angle_gamma   90.00
#
_symmetry.space_group_name_H-M   'P 1'
#
loop_
_entity.id
_entity.type
_entity.pdbx_description
1 polymer ?
#
loop_
_entity_poly.entity_id
_entity_poly.type
_entity_poly.pdbx_seq_one_letter_code
_entity_poly.pdbx_strand_id
1 'polypeptide(L)'
;MEKQPRDVRRDGALVLLGFAGLVALRVLVPPDSVTGVAEVFRGALFGGSVSVMAAGVFRVPDEQAFRLTAAVAAGFALGTLEFLL
;
A
#
# COMPACT_ATOMS: atom_id res chain seq x y z
N MET A 1 -22.44 -6.29 -5.95
CA MET A 1 -21.08 -5.82 -6.27
C MET A 1 -20.69 -6.40 -7.61
N GLU A 2 -20.71 -5.58 -8.65
CA GLU A 2 -20.26 -5.95 -9.99
C GLU A 2 -18.74 -6.12 -9.95
N LYS A 3 -18.27 -7.35 -10.20
CA LYS A 3 -16.83 -7.63 -10.25
C LYS A 3 -16.32 -7.26 -11.64
N GLN A 4 -15.22 -6.50 -11.69
CA GLN A 4 -14.61 -6.13 -12.96
C GLN A 4 -14.19 -7.40 -13.74
N PRO A 5 -14.31 -7.41 -15.09
CA PRO A 5 -13.77 -8.49 -15.91
C PRO A 5 -12.30 -8.71 -15.57
N ARG A 6 -11.91 -9.98 -15.49
CA ARG A 6 -10.60 -10.37 -14.97
C ARG A 6 -9.51 -10.01 -15.95
N ASP A 7 -8.59 -9.15 -15.53
CA ASP A 7 -7.35 -8.85 -16.22
C ASP A 7 -6.18 -9.28 -15.33
N VAL A 8 -5.55 -10.41 -15.69
CA VAL A 8 -4.48 -11.02 -14.90
C VAL A 8 -3.26 -10.11 -14.77
N ARG A 9 -2.97 -9.27 -15.78
CA ARG A 9 -1.82 -8.37 -15.74
C ARG A 9 -2.06 -7.26 -14.72
N ARG A 10 -3.24 -6.66 -14.77
CA ARG A 10 -3.64 -5.59 -13.85
C ARG A 10 -3.78 -6.10 -12.42
N ASP A 11 -4.52 -7.19 -12.23
CA ASP A 11 -4.75 -7.79 -10.91
C ASP A 11 -3.40 -8.21 -10.29
N GLY A 12 -2.53 -8.81 -11.10
CA GLY A 12 -1.16 -9.16 -10.71
C GLY A 12 -0.31 -7.94 -10.37
N ALA A 13 -0.38 -6.86 -11.16
CA ALA A 13 0.36 -5.64 -10.90
C ALA A 13 -0.04 -4.99 -9.57
N LEU A 14 -1.33 -4.94 -9.24
CA LEU A 14 -1.82 -4.43 -7.95
C LEU A 14 -1.31 -5.29 -6.79
N VAL A 15 -1.33 -6.62 -6.94
CA VAL A 15 -0.77 -7.54 -5.94
C VAL A 15 0.72 -7.29 -5.73
N LEU A 16 1.49 -7.22 -6.82
CA LEU A 16 2.94 -6.97 -6.75
C LEU A 16 3.25 -5.59 -6.18
N LEU A 17 2.45 -4.58 -6.49
CA LEU A 17 2.63 -3.22 -5.97
C LEU A 17 2.38 -3.15 -4.46
N GLY A 18 1.29 -3.75 -3.98
CA GLY A 18 1.03 -3.87 -2.54
C GLY A 18 2.13 -4.64 -1.82
N PHE A 19 2.62 -5.74 -2.41
CA PHE A 19 3.74 -6.50 -1.87
C PHE A 19 5.05 -5.70 -1.83
N ALA A 20 5.37 -4.96 -2.89
CA ALA A 20 6.53 -4.08 -2.93
C ALA A 20 6.47 -3.01 -1.82
N GLY A 21 5.29 -2.44 -1.55
CA GLY A 21 5.06 -1.52 -0.43
C GLY A 21 5.35 -2.15 0.93
N LEU A 22 4.95 -3.41 1.14
CA LEU A 22 5.25 -4.15 2.37
C LEU A 22 6.75 -4.42 2.54
N VAL A 23 7.43 -4.81 1.47
CA VAL A 23 8.89 -5.02 1.47
C VAL A 23 9.60 -3.70 1.79
N ALA A 24 9.23 -2.62 1.11
CA ALA A 24 9.81 -1.30 1.35
C ALA A 24 9.60 -0.85 2.81
N LEU A 25 8.38 -0.99 3.34
CA LEU A 25 8.08 -0.66 4.73
C LEU A 25 8.91 -1.49 5.71
N ARG A 26 9.08 -2.79 5.46
CA ARG A 26 9.86 -3.68 6.33
C ARG A 26 11.35 -3.34 6.33
N VAL A 27 11.92 -2.97 5.18
CA VAL A 27 13.34 -2.65 5.03
C VAL A 27 13.66 -1.27 5.58
N LEU A 28 12.84 -0.27 5.26
CA LEU A 28 13.09 1.13 5.65
C LEU A 28 12.68 1.41 7.09
N VAL A 29 11.61 0.77 7.57
CA VAL A 29 11.07 0.98 8.92
C VAL A 29 10.81 -0.37 9.60
N PRO A 30 11.85 -1.01 10.17
CA PRO A 30 11.68 -2.20 10.99
C PRO A 30 10.62 -1.98 12.09
N PRO A 31 9.80 -2.98 12.43
CA PRO A 31 8.74 -2.80 13.44
C PRO A 31 9.30 -2.38 14.80
N ASP A 32 10.50 -2.83 15.14
CA ASP A 32 11.14 -2.53 16.42
C ASP A 32 11.83 -1.15 16.43
N SER A 33 11.81 -0.42 15.30
CA SER A 33 12.50 0.87 15.16
C SER A 33 11.61 2.08 15.38
N VAL A 34 10.30 1.93 15.58
CA VAL A 34 9.36 3.05 15.76
C VAL A 34 8.42 2.80 16.93
N THR A 35 8.07 3.85 17.67
CA THR A 35 7.12 3.81 18.78
C THR A 35 6.16 5.01 18.73
N GLY A 36 5.02 4.90 19.41
CA GLY A 36 4.06 6.01 19.54
C GLY A 36 3.38 6.36 18.21
N VAL A 37 3.37 7.64 17.84
CA VAL A 37 2.66 8.11 16.62
C VAL A 37 3.24 7.48 15.35
N ALA A 38 4.56 7.29 15.27
CA ALA A 38 5.22 6.66 14.12
C ALA A 38 4.81 5.19 13.93
N GLU A 39 4.50 4.48 15.02
CA GLU A 39 3.98 3.11 14.97
C GLU A 39 2.59 3.06 14.32
N VAL A 40 1.72 4.04 14.64
CA VAL A 40 0.39 4.16 14.03
C VAL A 40 0.50 4.43 12.52
N PHE A 41 1.37 5.35 12.11
CA PHE A 41 1.63 5.62 10.69
C PHE A 41 2.16 4.40 9.96
N ARG A 42 3.11 3.67 10.57
CA ARG A 42 3.62 2.41 10.03
C ARG A 42 2.50 1.38 9.87
N GLY A 43 1.62 1.25 10.85
CA GLY A 43 0.43 0.39 10.79
C GLY A 43 -0.52 0.77 9.65
N ALA A 44 -0.76 2.07 9.45
CA ALA A 44 -1.59 2.58 8.36
C ALA A 44 -0.97 2.27 6.98
N LEU A 45 0.34 2.46 6.80
CA LEU A 45 1.05 2.11 5.56
C LEU A 45 1.03 0.61 5.28
N PHE A 46 1.16 -0.20 6.34
CA PHE A 46 1.01 -1.66 6.25
C PHE A 46 -0.39 -2.05 5.76
N GLY A 47 -1.44 -1.56 6.45
CA GLY A 47 -2.84 -1.82 6.09
C GLY A 47 -3.18 -1.32 4.69
N GLY A 48 -2.67 -0.15 4.30
CA GLY A 48 -2.81 0.40 2.96
C GLY A 48 -2.19 -0.49 1.89
N SER A 49 -0.96 -0.95 2.11
CA SER A 49 -0.26 -1.86 1.19
C SER A 49 -0.99 -3.20 1.03
N VAL A 50 -1.50 -3.75 2.13
CA VAL A 50 -2.38 -4.95 2.10
C VAL A 50 -3.67 -4.68 1.33
N SER A 51 -4.25 -3.49 1.48
CA SER A 51 -5.48 -3.11 0.78
C SER A 51 -5.26 -2.99 -0.73
N VAL A 52 -4.12 -2.44 -1.18
CA VAL A 52 -3.74 -2.40 -2.61
C VAL A 52 -3.57 -3.81 -3.15
N MET A 53 -2.93 -4.70 -2.39
CA MET A 53 -2.81 -6.11 -2.76
C MET A 53 -4.18 -6.79 -2.89
N ALA A 54 -5.05 -6.56 -1.90
CA ALA A 54 -6.42 -7.06 -1.89
C ALA A 54 -7.25 -6.50 -3.05
N ALA A 55 -7.00 -5.27 -3.50
CA ALA A 55 -7.68 -4.68 -4.65
C ALA A 55 -7.47 -5.50 -5.93
N GLY A 56 -6.24 -6.02 -6.15
CA GLY A 56 -5.95 -6.95 -7.23
C GLY A 56 -6.61 -8.33 -7.06
N VAL A 57 -6.58 -8.89 -5.85
CA VAL A 57 -7.20 -10.20 -5.55
C VAL A 57 -8.72 -10.18 -5.76
N PHE A 58 -9.38 -9.12 -5.28
CA PHE A 58 -10.84 -8.99 -5.32
C PHE A 58 -11.37 -8.32 -6.58
N ARG A 59 -10.49 -7.88 -7.51
CA ARG A 59 -10.86 -7.22 -8.77
C ARG A 59 -11.68 -5.96 -8.54
N VAL A 60 -11.17 -5.11 -7.66
CA VAL A 60 -11.77 -3.82 -7.31
C VAL A 60 -11.76 -2.90 -8.54
N PRO A 61 -12.80 -2.05 -8.76
CA PRO A 61 -12.85 -1.10 -9.87
C PRO A 61 -11.61 -0.20 -9.96
N ASP A 62 -11.20 0.15 -11.18
CA ASP A 62 -10.01 0.97 -11.45
C ASP A 62 -9.95 2.26 -10.65
N GLU A 63 -11.05 3.01 -10.64
CA GLU A 63 -11.13 4.28 -9.93
C GLU A 63 -10.83 4.11 -8.43
N GLN A 64 -11.35 3.04 -7.82
CA GLN A 64 -11.13 2.76 -6.40
C GLN A 64 -9.71 2.25 -6.13
N ALA A 65 -9.21 1.34 -6.98
CA ALA A 65 -7.85 0.84 -6.86
C ALA A 65 -6.80 1.95 -7.04
N PHE A 66 -7.05 2.89 -7.97
CA PHE A 66 -6.18 4.04 -8.21
C PHE A 66 -6.18 5.00 -7.00
N ARG A 67 -7.35 5.40 -6.50
CA ARG A 67 -7.46 6.27 -5.31
C ARG A 67 -6.75 5.67 -4.10
N LEU A 68 -6.97 4.37 -3.87
CA LEU A 68 -6.33 3.65 -2.78
C LEU A 68 -4.81 3.64 -2.94
N THR A 69 -4.32 3.29 -4.13
CA THR A 69 -2.88 3.26 -4.45
C THR A 69 -2.25 4.65 -4.29
N ALA A 70 -2.92 5.70 -4.77
CA ALA A 70 -2.45 7.08 -4.65
C ALA A 70 -2.38 7.53 -3.19
N ALA A 71 -3.38 7.19 -2.37
CA ALA A 71 -3.37 7.49 -0.93
C ALA A 71 -2.19 6.80 -0.21
N VAL A 72 -1.94 5.53 -0.54
CA VAL A 72 -0.81 4.78 0.02
C VAL A 72 0.52 5.38 -0.44
N ALA A 73 0.66 5.70 -1.73
CA ALA A 73 1.85 6.33 -2.28
C ALA A 73 2.14 7.70 -1.63
N ALA A 74 1.11 8.51 -1.40
CA ALA A 74 1.23 9.78 -0.67
C ALA A 74 1.71 9.57 0.77
N GLY A 75 1.20 8.55 1.47
CA GLY A 75 1.67 8.19 2.80
C GLY A 75 3.16 7.82 2.84
N PHE A 76 3.64 7.03 1.87
CA PHE A 76 5.06 6.72 1.73
C PHE A 76 5.91 7.95 1.39
N ALA A 77 5.43 8.82 0.50
CA ALA A 77 6.12 10.05 0.13
C ALA A 77 6.28 11.02 1.33
N LEU A 78 5.22 11.19 2.12
CA LEU A 78 5.28 12.02 3.32
C LEU A 78 6.21 11.42 4.38
N GLY A 79 6.14 10.09 4.61
CA GLY A 79 7.03 9.42 5.55
C GLY A 79 8.51 9.47 5.16
N THR A 80 8.82 9.45 3.86
CA THR A 80 10.20 9.58 3.37
C THR A 80 10.73 11.02 3.47
N LEU A 81 9.88 12.02 3.27
CA LEU A 81 10.22 13.43 3.49
C LEU A 81 10.59 13.71 4.96
N GLU A 82 9.80 13.21 5.91
CA GLU A 82 10.10 13.31 7.34
C GLU A 82 11.42 12.60 7.71
N PHE A 83 11.75 11.50 7.06
CA PHE A 83 13.02 10.79 7.31
C PHE A 83 14.26 11.53 6.77
N LEU A 84 14.10 12.40 5.77
CA LEU A 84 15.20 13.10 5.10
C LEU A 84 15.49 14.50 5.68
N LEU A 85 14.60 15.04 6.52
CA LEU A 85 14.73 16.34 7.19
C LEU A 85 15.31 16.20 8.60
#